data_AF-A0A353M5I2-F1
#
_entry.id   AF-A0A353M5I2-F1
#
_cell.length_a   1.000
_cell.length_b   1.000
_cell.length_c   1.000
_cell.angle_alpha   90.00
_cell.angle_beta   90.00
_cell.angle_gamma   90.00
#
_symmetry.space_group_name_H-M   'P 1'
#
loop_
_entity.id
_entity.type
_entity.pdbx_description
1 polymer ?
#
loop_
_entity_poly.entity_id
_entity_poly.type
_entity_poly.pdbx_seq_one_letter_code
_entity_poly.pdbx_strand_id
1 'polypeptide(L)'
;ADCLEVAYTVAHSPLVKTALFASDANWGRILAAVGRSNISGLTIEDINIYLNEVSIIQAGEPDESYTEVAGSAEMAKDTIVITIEIGESDTQESVWTTDFSYDYVKINAEYRT
;
A
#
# COMPACT_ATOMS: atom_id res chain seq x y z
N ALA A 1 4.03 4.47 -17.04
CA ALA A 1 3.23 5.60 -16.54
C ALA A 1 2.24 5.12 -15.48
N ASP A 2 1.44 4.12 -15.81
CA ASP A 2 0.38 3.61 -14.93
C ASP A 2 0.89 3.02 -13.62
N CYS A 3 1.97 2.21 -13.66
CA CYS A 3 2.60 1.67 -12.44
C CYS A 3 3.08 2.79 -11.49
N LEU A 4 3.66 3.86 -12.04
CA LEU A 4 4.13 5.00 -11.26
C LEU A 4 2.96 5.78 -10.65
N GLU A 5 1.87 5.95 -11.40
CA GLU A 5 0.65 6.60 -10.92
C GLU A 5 0.00 5.82 -9.76
N VAL A 6 -0.10 4.49 -9.89
CA VAL A 6 -0.59 3.63 -8.80
C VAL A 6 0.34 3.72 -7.58
N ALA A 7 1.65 3.62 -7.80
CA ALA A 7 2.64 3.70 -6.73
C ALA A 7 2.53 5.02 -5.94
N TYR A 8 2.47 6.17 -6.62
CA TYR A 8 2.27 7.46 -5.97
C TYR A 8 0.90 7.58 -5.30
N THR A 9 -0.16 7.04 -5.91
CA THR A 9 -1.51 7.08 -5.33
C THR A 9 -1.56 6.33 -4.01
N VAL A 10 -0.91 5.17 -3.91
CA VAL A 10 -0.79 4.43 -2.64
C VAL A 10 0.13 5.17 -1.67
N ALA A 11 1.31 5.61 -2.12
CA ALA A 11 2.31 6.28 -1.29
C ALA A 11 1.82 7.60 -0.66
N HIS A 12 0.91 8.31 -1.33
CA HIS A 12 0.29 9.54 -0.84
C HIS A 12 -1.01 9.32 -0.06
N SER A 13 -1.52 8.10 0.04
CA SER A 13 -2.79 7.83 0.76
C SER A 13 -2.60 8.00 2.26
N PRO A 14 -3.28 8.98 2.91
CA PRO A 14 -3.17 9.14 4.37
C PRO A 14 -3.68 7.92 5.13
N LEU A 15 -4.69 7.22 4.59
CA LEU A 15 -5.22 6.00 5.21
C LEU A 15 -4.21 4.86 5.17
N VAL A 16 -3.50 4.68 4.04
CA VAL A 16 -2.41 3.69 3.96
C VAL A 16 -1.29 4.07 4.91
N LYS A 17 -0.82 5.33 4.88
CA LYS A 17 0.28 5.79 5.73
C LYS A 17 -0.03 5.69 7.23
N THR A 18 -1.27 5.90 7.64
CA THR A 18 -1.69 5.72 9.04
C THR A 18 -1.87 4.25 9.43
N ALA A 19 -2.22 3.36 8.49
CA ALA A 19 -2.19 1.92 8.74
C ALA A 19 -0.74 1.42 8.93
N LEU A 20 0.19 1.92 8.11
CA LEU A 20 1.63 1.68 8.28
C LEU A 20 2.13 2.15 9.65
N PHE A 21 1.73 3.35 10.09
CA PHE A 21 2.09 3.86 11.42
C PHE A 21 1.58 2.98 12.56
N ALA A 22 0.38 2.40 12.40
CA ALA A 22 -0.23 1.52 13.39
C ALA A 22 0.26 0.06 13.32
N SER A 23 1.19 -0.26 12.40
CA SER A 23 1.55 -1.64 12.05
C SER A 23 0.33 -2.53 11.75
N ASP A 24 -0.73 -1.92 11.17
CA ASP A 24 -1.96 -2.60 10.77
C ASP A 24 -1.89 -3.01 9.29
N ALA A 25 -1.95 -4.32 9.01
CA ALA A 25 -1.88 -4.91 7.66
C ALA A 25 -3.20 -4.71 6.88
N ASN A 26 -3.66 -3.47 6.80
CA ASN A 26 -4.97 -3.11 6.28
C ASN A 26 -4.98 -3.09 4.74
N TRP A 27 -5.01 -4.28 4.14
CA TRP A 27 -5.04 -4.48 2.70
C TRP A 27 -6.20 -3.73 2.03
N GLY A 28 -7.34 -3.57 2.72
CA GLY A 28 -8.51 -2.86 2.18
C GLY A 28 -8.22 -1.38 1.88
N ARG A 29 -7.40 -0.72 2.71
CA ARG A 29 -6.96 0.66 2.45
C ARG A 29 -5.99 0.74 1.27
N ILE A 30 -5.17 -0.30 1.06
CA ILE A 30 -4.25 -0.37 -0.08
C ILE A 30 -5.04 -0.60 -1.36
N LEU A 31 -5.93 -1.59 -1.41
CA LEU A 31 -6.78 -1.89 -2.56
C LEU A 31 -7.67 -0.68 -2.94
N ALA A 32 -8.26 -0.01 -1.96
CA ALA A 32 -9.01 1.23 -2.20
C ALA A 32 -8.13 2.36 -2.77
N ALA A 33 -6.86 2.43 -2.36
CA ALA A 33 -5.90 3.38 -2.91
C ALA A 33 -5.50 3.01 -4.36
N VAL A 34 -5.35 1.72 -4.68
CA VAL A 34 -5.12 1.26 -6.06
C VAL A 34 -6.32 1.63 -6.94
N GLY A 35 -7.54 1.32 -6.51
CA GLY A 35 -8.77 1.57 -7.28
C GLY A 35 -9.10 3.05 -7.54
N ARG A 36 -8.54 3.99 -6.75
CA ARG A 36 -8.68 5.44 -7.00
C ARG A 36 -7.58 6.03 -7.88
N SER A 37 -6.62 5.21 -8.34
CA SER A 37 -5.52 5.67 -9.18
C SER A 37 -6.06 6.17 -10.52
N ASN A 38 -5.50 7.25 -11.05
CA ASN A 38 -6.00 7.89 -12.26
C ASN A 38 -5.46 7.20 -13.53
N ILE A 39 -5.78 5.92 -13.69
CA ILE A 39 -5.37 5.08 -14.83
C ILE A 39 -6.59 4.50 -15.53
N SER A 40 -6.49 4.32 -16.85
CA SER A 40 -7.56 3.74 -17.66
C SER A 40 -7.44 2.22 -17.74
N GLY A 41 -8.57 1.50 -17.71
CA GLY A 41 -8.57 0.06 -17.96
C GLY A 41 -8.10 -0.80 -16.79
N LEU A 42 -8.09 -0.25 -15.58
CA LEU A 42 -7.85 -1.04 -14.37
C LEU A 42 -9.04 -1.98 -14.11
N THR A 43 -8.76 -3.27 -14.08
CA THR A 43 -9.70 -4.35 -13.80
C THR A 43 -9.37 -4.93 -12.43
N ILE A 44 -10.37 -5.19 -11.59
CA ILE A 44 -10.12 -5.60 -10.20
C ILE A 44 -9.50 -7.01 -10.13
N GLU A 45 -9.89 -7.88 -11.06
CA GLU A 45 -9.41 -9.25 -11.21
C GLU A 45 -7.93 -9.33 -11.62
N ASP A 46 -7.35 -8.21 -12.06
CA ASP A 46 -5.95 -8.10 -12.46
C ASP A 46 -5.06 -7.53 -11.33
N ILE A 47 -5.62 -7.29 -10.13
CA ILE A 47 -4.90 -6.70 -9.00
C ILE A 47 -4.43 -7.80 -8.05
N ASN A 48 -3.11 -7.90 -7.88
CA ASN A 48 -2.51 -8.65 -6.79
C ASN A 48 -1.74 -7.69 -5.88
N ILE A 49 -1.79 -7.93 -4.58
CA ILE A 49 -1.08 -7.12 -3.59
C ILE A 49 -0.32 -8.07 -2.66
N TYR A 50 0.94 -7.72 -2.42
CA TYR A 50 1.83 -8.43 -1.52
C TYR A 50 2.40 -7.46 -0.49
N LEU A 51 2.52 -7.95 0.74
CA LEU A 51 3.24 -7.32 1.81
C LEU A 51 4.54 -8.11 2.04
N ASN A 52 5.66 -7.56 1.59
CA ASN A 52 6.92 -8.29 1.41
C ASN A 52 6.67 -9.57 0.59
N GLU A 53 6.85 -10.75 1.19
CA GLU A 53 6.64 -12.05 0.56
C GLU A 53 5.23 -12.62 0.79
N VAL A 54 4.40 -11.96 1.61
CA VAL A 54 3.04 -12.43 1.93
C VAL A 54 2.05 -11.87 0.92
N SER A 55 1.41 -12.77 0.19
CA SER A 55 0.27 -12.43 -0.66
C SER A 55 -0.94 -12.07 0.22
N ILE A 56 -1.52 -10.88 0.01
CA ILE A 56 -2.66 -10.37 0.77
C ILE A 56 -3.91 -10.21 -0.10
N ILE A 57 -3.74 -9.93 -1.39
CA ILE A 57 -4.81 -9.87 -2.39
C ILE A 57 -4.37 -10.64 -3.63
N GLN A 58 -5.25 -11.51 -4.13
CA GLN A 58 -5.12 -12.24 -5.38
C GLN A 58 -6.38 -12.03 -6.22
N ALA A 59 -6.21 -11.63 -7.48
CA ALA A 59 -7.29 -11.34 -8.40
C ALA A 59 -8.39 -10.44 -7.79
N GLY A 60 -7.97 -9.42 -7.03
CA GLY A 60 -8.86 -8.45 -6.40
C GLY A 60 -9.58 -8.92 -5.13
N GLU A 61 -9.39 -10.17 -4.70
CA GLU A 61 -9.97 -10.74 -3.49
C GLU A 61 -8.89 -11.07 -2.44
N PRO A 62 -9.23 -11.12 -1.12
CA PRO A 62 -8.31 -11.61 -0.11
C PRO A 62 -7.76 -12.99 -0.45
N ASP A 63 -6.43 -13.15 -0.41
CA ASP A 63 -5.79 -14.44 -0.67
C ASP A 63 -6.28 -15.47 0.37
N GLU A 64 -6.70 -16.66 -0.07
CA GLU A 64 -7.19 -17.73 0.81
C GLU A 64 -6.14 -18.18 1.86
N SER A 65 -4.86 -18.02 1.53
CA SER A 65 -3.73 -18.33 2.40
C SER A 65 -3.34 -17.19 3.35
N TYR A 66 -3.92 -15.99 3.16
CA TYR A 66 -3.65 -14.85 4.02
C TYR A 66 -4.18 -15.07 5.43
N THR A 67 -3.39 -14.64 6.41
CA THR A 67 -3.81 -14.59 7.81
C THR A 67 -3.38 -13.26 8.43
N GLU A 68 -4.20 -12.73 9.36
CA GLU A 68 -3.86 -11.51 10.09
C GLU A 68 -2.54 -11.63 10.87
N VAL A 69 -2.19 -12.84 11.30
CA VAL A 69 -0.91 -13.13 11.96
C VAL A 69 0.26 -12.95 10.99
N ALA A 70 0.15 -13.44 9.76
CA ALA A 70 1.17 -13.26 8.73
C ALA A 70 1.31 -11.77 8.38
N GLY A 71 0.20 -11.07 8.15
CA GLY A 71 0.21 -9.62 7.91
C GLY A 71 0.88 -8.84 9.05
N SER A 72 0.50 -9.12 10.30
CA SER A 72 1.09 -8.47 11.47
C SER A 72 2.59 -8.74 11.62
N ALA A 73 3.05 -9.95 11.30
CA ALA A 73 4.46 -10.30 11.34
C ALA A 73 5.29 -9.52 10.31
N GLU A 74 4.73 -9.29 9.12
CA GLU A 74 5.37 -8.48 8.08
C GLU A 74 5.38 -6.99 8.44
N MET A 75 4.31 -6.46 9.04
CA MET A 75 4.22 -5.08 9.50
C MET A 75 5.14 -4.75 10.69
N ALA A 76 5.67 -5.78 11.38
CA ALA A 76 6.61 -5.62 12.49
C ALA A 76 8.08 -5.48 12.02
N LYS A 77 8.35 -5.63 10.72
CA LYS A 77 9.69 -5.48 10.15
C LYS A 77 10.05 -4.00 9.98
N ASP A 78 11.35 -3.71 10.03
CA ASP A 78 11.87 -2.35 9.84
C ASP A 78 11.57 -1.77 8.46
N THR A 79 11.51 -2.64 7.45
CA THR A 79 11.20 -2.28 6.06
C THR A 79 9.97 -3.05 5.62
N ILE A 80 9.00 -2.32 5.08
CA ILE A 80 7.77 -2.86 4.52
C ILE A 80 7.77 -2.56 3.02
N VAL A 81 7.77 -3.61 2.21
CA VAL A 81 7.60 -3.54 0.77
C VAL A 81 6.13 -3.85 0.46
N ILE A 82 5.46 -2.96 -0.25
CA ILE A 82 4.13 -3.23 -0.80
C ILE A 82 4.29 -3.41 -2.30
N THR A 83 4.13 -4.63 -2.78
CA THR A 83 4.14 -4.94 -4.22
C THR A 83 2.72 -4.95 -4.72
N ILE A 84 2.46 -4.23 -5.81
CA ILE A 84 1.14 -4.15 -6.44
C ILE A 84 1.33 -4.50 -7.90
N GLU A 85 0.68 -5.58 -8.32
CA GLU A 85 0.62 -6.00 -9.72
C GLU A 85 -0.70 -5.51 -10.30
N ILE A 86 -0.65 -4.96 -11.52
CA ILE A 86 -1.82 -4.46 -12.24
C ILE A 86 -1.77 -4.95 -13.69
N GLY A 87 -2.51 -6.01 -13.98
CA GLY A 87 -2.61 -6.60 -15.32
C GLY A 87 -1.28 -7.11 -15.86
N GLU A 88 -1.25 -7.37 -17.16
CA GLU A 88 -0.06 -7.84 -17.87
C GLU A 88 0.75 -6.65 -18.38
N SER A 89 1.83 -6.31 -17.68
CA SER A 89 2.73 -5.21 -18.06
C SER A 89 4.19 -5.58 -17.78
N ASP A 90 5.07 -5.30 -18.74
CA ASP A 90 6.54 -5.42 -18.57
C ASP A 90 7.15 -4.23 -17.81
N THR A 91 6.33 -3.28 -17.38
CA THR A 91 6.79 -2.07 -16.69
C THR A 91 6.77 -2.27 -15.18
N GLN A 92 7.88 -1.90 -14.53
CA GLN A 92 7.99 -1.86 -13.07
C GLN A 92 8.48 -0.49 -12.63
N GLU A 93 7.86 0.04 -11.58
CA GLU A 93 8.21 1.33 -10.98
C GLU A 93 8.25 1.19 -9.46
N SER A 94 9.00 2.04 -8.78
CA SER A 94 9.12 2.00 -7.32
C SER A 94 9.20 3.40 -6.74
N VAL A 95 8.44 3.62 -5.67
CA VAL A 95 8.45 4.86 -4.90
C VAL A 95 8.75 4.57 -3.44
N TRP A 96 9.48 5.47 -2.80
CA TRP A 96 9.72 5.42 -1.37
C TRP A 96 8.75 6.38 -0.66
N THR A 97 8.17 5.91 0.44
CA THR A 97 7.33 6.72 1.31
C THR A 97 7.58 6.33 2.76
N THR A 98 6.97 7.06 3.68
CA THR A 98 6.99 6.78 5.11
C THR A 98 5.56 6.56 5.60
N ASP A 99 5.40 6.25 6.87
CA ASP A 99 4.14 6.32 7.57
C ASP A 99 3.67 7.77 7.79
N PHE A 100 2.50 7.94 8.42
CA PHE A 100 1.95 9.24 8.84
C PHE A 100 1.69 9.20 10.34
N SER A 101 2.70 9.60 11.11
CA SER A 101 2.73 9.55 12.58
C SER A 101 2.16 10.81 13.26
N TYR A 102 1.96 10.71 14.57
CA TYR A 102 1.68 11.87 15.42
C TYR A 102 2.81 12.91 15.38
N ASP A 103 4.07 12.47 15.33
CA ASP A 103 5.23 13.36 15.31
C ASP A 103 5.29 14.18 14.02
N TYR A 104 4.89 13.61 12.89
CA TYR A 104 4.75 14.37 11.65
C TYR A 104 3.78 15.55 11.84
N VAL A 105 2.63 15.32 12.48
CA VAL A 105 1.65 16.39 12.77
C VAL A 105 2.25 17.41 13.73
N LYS A 106 2.85 16.95 14.83
CA LYS A 106 3.42 17.81 15.87
C LYS A 106 4.49 18.74 15.32
N ILE A 107 5.48 18.20 14.61
CA ILE A 107 6.60 18.95 14.03
C ILE A 107 6.10 20.04 13.08
N ASN A 108 5.10 19.72 12.23
CA ASN A 108 4.60 20.65 11.23
C ASN A 108 3.55 21.64 11.78
N ALA A 109 2.89 21.34 12.90
CA ALA A 109 1.97 22.24 13.57
C ALA A 109 2.68 23.28 14.46
N GLU A 110 3.80 22.89 15.09
CA GLU A 110 4.55 23.72 16.03
C GLU A 110 5.67 24.55 15.35
N TYR A 111 5.87 24.40 14.03
CA TYR A 111 6.99 24.99 13.28
C TYR A 111 7.08 26.54 13.31
N ARG A 112 6.04 27.25 13.78
CA ARG A 112 6.00 28.71 13.91
C ARG A 112 5.68 29.23 15.32
N THR A 113 5.96 28.43 16.36
CA THR A 113 5.99 28.88 17.76
C THR A 113 7.40 28.90 18.32
#